data_AF-A0A2N0R5H8-F1
#
_entry.id   AF-A0A2N0R5H8-F1
#
_cell.length_a   1.000
_cell.length_b   1.000
_cell.length_c   1.000
_cell.angle_alpha   90.00
_cell.angle_beta   90.00
_cell.angle_gamma   90.00
#
_symmetry.space_group_name_H-M   'P 1'
#
loop_
_entity.id
_entity.type
_entity.pdbx_description
1 polymer ?
#
loop_
_entity_poly.entity_id
_entity_poly.type
_entity_poly.pdbx_seq_one_letter_code
_entity_poly.pdbx_strand_id
1 'polypeptide(L)'
;MSKNRHACGAHQSVFFHNQINNNLKFTPPDELIFINSKSSHANHIFDLWQNRYLQKIFSNRLGIEYTSRFTANGTDFVRRYPTASIYRKHLSDFKLIPSKNPRTRRKQEARFKRQCNRLVLRLPWKALRTNLMPEDVIASFSSGLNTFIK
;
A
#
# COMPACT_ATOMS: atom_id res chain seq x y z
N MET A 1 24.55 11.74 -16.61
CA MET A 1 23.47 12.44 -17.34
C MET A 1 23.05 13.67 -16.55
N SER A 2 23.27 14.88 -17.05
CA SER A 2 22.68 16.13 -16.51
C SER A 2 22.01 16.92 -17.64
N LYS A 3 21.07 17.82 -17.29
CA LYS A 3 20.00 18.47 -18.09
C LYS A 3 18.63 17.76 -18.06
N ASN A 4 18.01 17.59 -16.89
CA ASN A 4 16.59 17.19 -16.72
C ASN A 4 16.11 15.96 -17.54
N ARG A 5 17.02 15.06 -17.91
CA ARG A 5 16.68 13.82 -18.61
C ARG A 5 16.51 12.71 -17.58
N HIS A 6 15.28 12.24 -17.40
CA HIS A 6 15.01 11.03 -16.63
C HIS A 6 15.61 9.82 -17.37
N ALA A 7 16.29 8.93 -16.64
CA ALA A 7 16.75 7.67 -17.22
C ALA A 7 15.53 6.89 -17.76
N CYS A 8 15.63 6.36 -18.98
CA CYS A 8 14.60 5.46 -19.49
C CYS A 8 14.56 4.17 -18.64
N GLY A 9 13.45 3.43 -18.65
CA GLY A 9 13.25 2.28 -17.76
C GLY A 9 14.37 1.23 -17.79
N ALA A 10 15.05 1.07 -18.93
CA ALA A 10 16.19 0.18 -19.07
C ALA A 10 17.47 0.66 -18.36
N HIS A 11 17.65 1.99 -18.23
CA HIS A 11 18.83 2.61 -17.63
C HIS A 11 18.58 3.16 -16.22
N GLN A 12 17.35 3.00 -15.71
CA GLN A 12 16.98 3.44 -14.38
C GLN A 12 17.84 2.76 -13.31
N SER A 13 17.99 1.44 -13.35
CA SER A 13 18.79 0.69 -12.34
C SER A 13 20.23 1.19 -12.28
N VAL A 14 20.89 1.32 -13.43
CA VAL A 14 22.27 1.81 -13.55
C VAL A 14 22.42 3.24 -13.02
N PHE A 15 21.43 4.11 -13.28
CA PHE A 15 21.42 5.48 -12.76
C PHE A 15 21.31 5.51 -11.22
N PHE A 16 20.40 4.73 -10.64
CA PHE A 16 20.24 4.66 -9.18
C PHE A 16 21.49 4.10 -8.49
N HIS A 17 22.07 3.03 -9.04
CA HIS A 17 23.31 2.46 -8.50
C HIS A 17 24.48 3.43 -8.56
N ASN A 18 24.65 4.16 -9.66
CA ASN A 18 25.85 4.96 -9.88
C ASN A 18 25.76 6.40 -9.36
N GLN A 19 24.56 6.98 -9.22
CA GLN A 19 24.40 8.40 -8.86
C GLN A 19 23.74 8.64 -7.50
N ILE A 20 22.92 7.70 -7.01
CA ILE A 20 22.16 7.90 -5.76
C ILE A 20 22.85 7.21 -4.57
N ASN A 21 23.44 6.03 -4.77
CA ASN A 21 24.12 5.32 -3.68
C ASN A 21 25.44 5.96 -3.23
N ASN A 22 26.06 6.81 -4.04
CA ASN A 22 27.33 7.47 -3.68
C ASN A 22 27.14 8.58 -2.63
N ASN A 23 25.91 8.97 -2.31
CA ASN A 23 25.59 10.01 -1.32
C ASN A 23 25.05 9.44 0.01
N LEU A 24 25.09 8.12 0.20
CA LEU A 24 24.70 7.52 1.47
C LEU A 24 25.81 7.80 2.50
N LYS A 25 25.52 8.72 3.44
CA LYS A 25 26.39 8.98 4.59
C LYS A 25 26.61 7.68 5.35
N PHE A 26 27.86 7.37 5.66
CA PHE A 26 28.25 6.26 6.53
C PHE A 26 27.49 6.37 7.86
N THR A 27 26.66 5.39 8.16
CA THR A 27 25.95 5.29 9.45
C THR A 27 26.83 4.45 10.38
N PRO A 28 27.19 4.93 11.58
CA PRO A 28 28.09 4.20 12.47
C PRO A 28 27.46 2.87 12.96
N PRO A 29 28.28 1.87 13.36
CA PRO A 29 27.83 0.47 13.50
C PRO A 29 26.96 0.12 14.71
N ASP A 30 26.53 1.08 15.54
CA ASP A 30 25.87 0.81 16.83
C ASP A 30 24.34 0.88 16.82
N GLU A 31 23.72 1.08 15.66
CA GLU A 31 22.27 0.90 15.53
C GLU A 31 22.03 -0.56 15.14
N LEU A 32 21.30 -1.32 15.99
CA LEU A 32 20.76 -2.65 15.72
C LEU A 32 20.47 -2.79 14.22
N ILE A 33 21.40 -3.42 13.49
CA ILE A 33 21.32 -3.47 12.03
C ILE A 33 20.05 -4.24 11.74
N PHE A 34 19.00 -3.54 11.32
CA PHE A 34 17.77 -4.19 10.90
C PHE A 34 18.14 -5.01 9.66
N ILE A 35 18.39 -6.30 9.88
CA ILE A 35 18.76 -7.21 8.81
C ILE A 35 17.54 -7.31 7.91
N ASN A 36 17.59 -6.69 6.73
CA ASN A 36 16.53 -6.73 5.75
C ASN A 36 16.52 -8.10 5.03
N SER A 37 16.20 -9.14 5.80
CA SER A 37 16.04 -10.51 5.33
C SER A 37 14.55 -10.87 5.25
N LYS A 38 14.25 -11.93 4.50
CA LYS A 38 12.88 -12.47 4.43
C LYS A 38 12.38 -12.92 5.82
N SER A 39 13.26 -13.47 6.65
CA SER A 39 12.90 -13.89 8.01
C SER A 39 12.59 -12.71 8.92
N SER A 40 13.39 -11.64 8.88
CA SER A 40 13.09 -10.42 9.65
C SER A 40 11.75 -9.81 9.28
N HIS A 41 11.43 -9.77 7.98
CA HIS A 41 10.13 -9.28 7.51
C HIS A 41 8.97 -10.19 7.96
N ALA A 42 9.14 -11.51 7.89
CA ALA A 42 8.13 -12.47 8.34
C ALA A 42 7.87 -12.36 9.85
N ASN A 43 8.93 -12.26 10.66
CA ASN A 43 8.85 -12.08 12.11
C ASN A 43 8.14 -10.77 12.46
N HIS A 44 8.49 -9.67 11.79
CA HIS A 44 7.84 -8.39 12.01
C HIS A 44 6.34 -8.44 11.70
N ILE A 45 5.93 -9.07 10.60
CA ILE A 45 4.49 -9.22 10.28
C ILE A 45 3.79 -10.12 11.30
N PHE A 46 4.44 -11.20 11.76
CA PHE A 46 3.92 -12.05 12.83
C PHE A 46 3.69 -11.23 14.09
N ASP A 47 4.66 -10.42 14.53
CA ASP A 47 4.53 -9.57 15.73
C ASP A 47 3.39 -8.56 15.57
N LEU A 48 3.26 -7.92 14.40
CA LEU A 48 2.15 -7.00 14.13
C LEU A 48 0.79 -7.69 14.19
N TRP A 49 0.69 -8.91 13.65
CA TRP A 49 -0.55 -9.70 13.69
C TRP A 49 -0.85 -10.19 15.12
N GLN A 50 0.13 -10.76 15.81
CA GLN A 50 0.02 -11.32 17.15
C GLN A 50 -0.40 -10.25 18.16
N ASN A 51 0.22 -9.06 18.08
CA ASN A 51 -0.11 -7.92 18.93
C ASN A 51 -1.37 -7.16 18.49
N ARG A 52 -2.07 -7.64 17.45
CA ARG A 52 -3.25 -7.00 16.86
C ARG A 52 -3.01 -5.52 16.54
N TYR A 53 -1.81 -5.21 16.07
CA TYR A 53 -1.38 -3.84 15.82
C TYR A 53 -2.32 -3.18 14.80
N LEU A 54 -2.84 -2.02 15.20
CA LEU A 54 -3.75 -1.22 14.41
C LEU A 54 -3.08 0.11 14.07
N GLN A 55 -2.88 0.34 12.78
CA GLN A 55 -2.29 1.58 12.28
C GLN A 55 -3.35 2.47 11.66
N LYS A 56 -3.47 3.69 12.16
CA LYS A 56 -4.29 4.72 11.51
C LYS A 56 -3.45 5.47 10.48
N ILE A 57 -3.88 5.48 9.21
CA ILE A 57 -3.11 6.00 8.08
C ILE A 57 -3.91 7.08 7.35
N PHE A 58 -3.25 8.18 7.00
CA PHE A 58 -3.80 9.21 6.12
C PHE A 58 -3.12 9.20 4.75
N SER A 59 -3.89 9.04 3.68
CA SER A 59 -3.42 9.13 2.30
C SER A 59 -3.57 10.55 1.77
N ASN A 60 -2.47 11.30 1.73
CA ASN A 60 -2.42 12.63 1.11
C ASN A 60 -2.82 12.61 -0.38
N ARG A 61 -2.56 11.50 -1.08
CA ARG A 61 -2.84 11.38 -2.51
C ARG A 61 -4.33 11.35 -2.83
N LEU A 62 -5.10 10.66 -1.99
CA LEU A 62 -6.53 10.41 -2.15
C LEU A 62 -7.38 11.28 -1.21
N GLY A 63 -6.78 11.88 -0.19
CA GLY A 63 -7.51 12.62 0.85
C GLY A 63 -8.38 11.69 1.66
N ILE A 64 -7.88 10.50 2.04
CA ILE A 64 -8.63 9.53 2.83
C ILE A 64 -7.85 9.14 4.09
N GLU A 65 -8.57 8.91 5.16
CA GLU A 65 -8.10 8.27 6.38
C GLU A 65 -8.63 6.83 6.41
N TYR A 66 -7.82 5.89 6.86
CA TYR A 66 -8.23 4.49 7.05
C TYR A 66 -7.39 3.81 8.12
N THR A 67 -7.89 2.70 8.65
CA THR A 67 -7.15 1.82 9.55
C THR A 67 -6.55 0.66 8.78
N SER A 68 -5.37 0.22 9.19
CA SER A 68 -4.63 -0.90 8.60
C SER A 68 -4.21 -1.86 9.69
N ARG A 69 -4.44 -3.15 9.48
CA ARG A 69 -3.98 -4.22 10.37
C ARG A 69 -3.57 -5.45 9.56
N PHE A 70 -2.78 -6.33 10.16
CA PHE A 70 -2.51 -7.64 9.57
C PHE A 70 -3.50 -8.68 10.10
N THR A 71 -3.94 -9.58 9.22
CA THR A 71 -4.82 -10.71 9.55
C THR A 71 -4.23 -11.99 8.96
N ALA A 72 -4.34 -13.11 9.68
CA ALA A 72 -3.92 -14.40 9.16
C ALA A 72 -4.95 -14.92 8.14
N ASN A 73 -4.45 -15.54 7.08
CA ASN A 73 -5.25 -16.35 6.17
C ASN A 73 -5.63 -17.66 6.85
N GLY A 74 -6.77 -18.24 6.46
CA GLY A 74 -7.20 -19.54 6.96
C GLY A 74 -6.21 -20.65 6.60
N THR A 75 -6.03 -21.61 7.49
CA THR A 75 -5.12 -22.76 7.29
C THR A 75 -5.46 -23.53 6.02
N ASP A 76 -6.74 -23.73 5.72
CA ASP A 76 -7.20 -24.39 4.48
C ASP A 76 -6.83 -23.58 3.23
N PHE A 77 -6.88 -22.25 3.30
CA PHE A 77 -6.54 -21.38 2.18
C PHE A 77 -5.04 -21.46 1.87
N VAL A 78 -4.19 -21.37 2.89
CA VAL A 78 -2.74 -21.49 2.73
C VAL A 78 -2.36 -22.90 2.26
N ARG A 79 -3.03 -23.94 2.75
CA ARG A 79 -2.83 -25.32 2.28
C ARG A 79 -3.21 -25.49 0.81
N ARG A 80 -4.32 -24.89 0.38
CA ARG A 80 -4.78 -24.93 -1.02
C ARG A 80 -3.90 -24.11 -1.95
N TYR A 81 -3.33 -23.01 -1.45
CA TYR A 81 -2.50 -22.07 -2.22
C TYR A 81 -1.14 -21.88 -1.53
N PRO A 82 -0.15 -22.77 -1.78
CA PRO A 82 1.14 -22.75 -1.08
C PRO A 82 1.97 -21.48 -1.32
N THR A 83 1.69 -20.76 -2.41
CA THR A 83 2.32 -19.47 -2.75
C THR A 83 1.63 -18.28 -2.09
N ALA A 84 0.50 -18.50 -1.42
CA ALA A 84 -0.20 -17.46 -0.69
C ALA A 84 0.58 -17.08 0.58
N SER A 85 0.56 -15.80 0.91
CA SER A 85 1.12 -15.33 2.18
C SER A 85 0.28 -15.86 3.36
N ILE A 86 0.93 -16.11 4.50
CA ILE A 86 0.23 -16.48 5.74
C ILE A 86 -0.58 -15.29 6.25
N TYR A 87 -0.04 -14.08 6.13
CA TYR A 87 -0.69 -12.84 6.57
C TYR A 87 -1.14 -11.99 5.38
N ARG A 88 -2.28 -11.34 5.53
CA ARG A 88 -2.80 -10.32 4.60
C ARG A 88 -3.03 -9.00 5.32
N LYS A 89 -2.80 -7.91 4.60
CA LYS A 89 -3.11 -6.56 5.08
C LYS A 89 -4.60 -6.29 4.90
N HIS A 90 -5.28 -6.01 6.00
CA HIS A 90 -6.69 -5.62 6.05
C HIS A 90 -6.77 -4.11 6.25
N LEU A 91 -7.52 -3.43 5.39
CA LEU A 91 -7.79 -2.00 5.53
C LEU A 91 -9.27 -1.81 5.89
N SER A 92 -9.59 -0.88 6.77
CA SER A 92 -10.95 -0.62 7.28
C SER A 92 -11.15 0.86 7.61
N ASP A 93 -12.37 1.23 8.02
CA ASP A 93 -12.70 2.58 8.54
C ASP A 93 -12.36 3.73 7.60
N PHE A 94 -12.63 3.55 6.30
CA PHE A 94 -12.33 4.56 5.28
C PHE A 94 -13.17 5.83 5.47
N LYS A 95 -12.49 6.97 5.59
CA LYS A 95 -13.11 8.30 5.69
C LYS A 95 -12.50 9.24 4.67
N LEU A 96 -13.33 9.91 3.86
CA LEU A 96 -12.88 10.92 2.92
C LEU A 96 -12.70 12.25 3.66
N ILE A 97 -11.46 12.73 3.73
CA ILE A 97 -11.06 13.98 4.38
C ILE A 97 -10.15 14.73 3.39
N PRO A 98 -10.73 15.47 2.43
CA PRO A 98 -9.94 16.16 1.42
C PRO A 98 -9.19 17.36 2.01
N SER A 99 -8.16 17.81 1.29
CA SER A 99 -7.38 19.00 1.63
C SER A 99 -8.26 20.25 1.63
N LYS A 100 -7.95 21.19 2.52
CA LYS A 100 -8.57 22.53 2.53
C LYS A 100 -8.24 23.33 1.26
N ASN A 101 -7.12 23.05 0.60
CA ASN A 101 -6.73 23.73 -0.64
C ASN A 101 -7.61 23.26 -1.82
N PRO A 102 -8.38 24.15 -2.49
CA PRO A 102 -9.30 23.77 -3.56
C PRO A 102 -8.64 23.04 -4.73
N ARG A 103 -7.41 23.42 -5.10
CA ARG A 103 -6.65 22.79 -6.20
C ARG A 103 -6.27 21.36 -5.85
N THR A 104 -5.87 21.13 -4.61
CA THR A 104 -5.49 19.80 -4.10
C THR A 104 -6.73 18.93 -3.90
N ARG A 105 -7.79 19.47 -3.31
CA ARG A 105 -9.10 18.82 -3.14
C ARG A 105 -9.61 18.24 -4.45
N ARG A 106 -9.68 19.06 -5.51
CA ARG A 106 -10.14 18.62 -6.84
C ARG A 106 -9.33 17.44 -7.39
N LYS A 107 -8.00 17.43 -7.15
CA LYS A 107 -7.13 16.32 -7.56
C LYS A 107 -7.37 15.05 -6.74
N GLN A 108 -7.56 15.19 -5.42
CA GLN A 108 -7.87 14.07 -4.53
C GLN A 108 -9.20 13.42 -4.89
N GLU A 109 -10.26 14.22 -5.03
CA GLU A 109 -11.60 13.77 -5.43
C GLU A 109 -11.58 13.06 -6.80
N ALA A 110 -10.91 13.63 -7.79
CA ALA A 110 -10.80 13.01 -9.11
C ALA A 110 -10.07 11.65 -9.04
N ARG A 111 -9.02 11.52 -8.22
CA ARG A 111 -8.30 10.25 -8.05
C ARG A 111 -9.13 9.24 -7.26
N PHE A 112 -9.83 9.68 -6.22
CA PHE A 112 -10.72 8.85 -5.44
C PHE A 112 -11.83 8.27 -6.33
N LYS A 113 -12.53 9.12 -7.09
CA LYS A 113 -13.55 8.71 -8.07
C LYS A 113 -13.00 7.72 -9.09
N ARG A 114 -11.79 7.95 -9.63
CA ARG A 114 -11.15 6.99 -10.54
C ARG A 114 -10.90 5.63 -9.87
N GLN A 115 -10.47 5.60 -8.61
CA GLN A 115 -10.30 4.33 -7.91
C GLN A 115 -11.62 3.63 -7.64
N CYS A 116 -12.66 4.34 -7.20
CA CYS A 116 -14.00 3.78 -7.06
C CYS A 116 -14.47 3.17 -8.39
N ASN A 117 -14.31 3.89 -9.50
CA ASN A 117 -14.70 3.39 -10.82
C ASN A 117 -13.93 2.12 -11.21
N ARG A 118 -12.62 2.03 -10.93
CA ARG A 118 -11.85 0.80 -11.19
C ARG A 118 -12.34 -0.40 -10.38
N LEU A 119 -12.86 -0.17 -9.19
CA LEU A 119 -13.43 -1.24 -8.35
C LEU A 119 -14.83 -1.64 -8.81
N VAL A 120 -15.67 -0.65 -9.10
CA VAL A 120 -17.03 -0.86 -9.61
C VAL A 120 -16.99 -1.64 -10.93
N LEU A 121 -16.07 -1.30 -11.84
CA LEU A 121 -15.88 -2.02 -13.10
C LEU A 121 -15.30 -3.43 -12.93
N ARG A 122 -14.82 -3.80 -11.74
CA ARG A 122 -14.36 -5.15 -11.41
C ARG A 122 -15.44 -6.00 -10.73
N LEU A 123 -16.60 -5.43 -10.40
CA LEU A 123 -17.69 -6.15 -9.77
C LEU A 123 -18.81 -6.42 -10.77
N PRO A 124 -19.39 -7.64 -10.81
CA PRO A 124 -20.57 -7.91 -11.61
C PRO A 124 -21.72 -7.01 -11.15
N TRP A 125 -22.49 -6.50 -12.13
CA TRP A 125 -23.53 -5.46 -12.00
C TRP A 125 -24.58 -5.68 -10.88
N LYS A 126 -24.68 -6.90 -10.34
CA LYS A 126 -25.60 -7.26 -9.25
C LYS A 126 -25.21 -6.68 -7.87
N ALA A 127 -23.98 -6.22 -7.66
CA ALA A 127 -23.49 -5.79 -6.34
C ALA A 127 -23.71 -4.29 -6.00
N LEU A 128 -24.28 -3.49 -6.91
CA LEU A 128 -24.29 -2.02 -6.79
C LEU A 128 -25.60 -1.42 -6.25
N ARG A 129 -26.51 -2.22 -5.67
CA ARG A 129 -27.83 -1.75 -5.20
C ARG A 129 -27.89 -1.42 -3.70
N THR A 130 -26.79 -0.99 -3.08
CA THR A 130 -26.83 -0.47 -1.70
C THR A 130 -25.88 0.72 -1.54
N ASN A 131 -26.37 1.84 -0.99
CA ASN A 131 -25.62 3.08 -0.72
C ASN A 131 -24.56 2.96 0.39
N LEU A 132 -24.12 1.74 0.70
CA LEU A 132 -23.02 1.43 1.59
C LEU A 132 -21.96 0.75 0.72
N MET A 133 -20.73 1.27 0.72
CA MET A 133 -19.59 0.58 0.11
C MET A 133 -19.50 -0.81 0.76
N PRO A 134 -19.80 -1.91 0.03
CA PRO A 134 -19.73 -3.24 0.60
C PRO A 134 -18.30 -3.51 1.11
N GLU A 135 -18.14 -4.19 2.24
CA GLU A 135 -16.83 -4.62 2.78
C GLU A 135 -15.96 -5.34 1.72
N ASP A 136 -16.59 -5.95 0.71
CA ASP A 136 -15.92 -6.59 -0.43
C ASP A 136 -15.25 -5.59 -1.41
N VAL A 137 -15.76 -4.35 -1.50
CA VAL A 137 -15.14 -3.24 -2.25
C VAL A 137 -13.88 -2.75 -1.54
N ILE A 138 -13.89 -2.77 -0.21
CA ILE A 138 -12.76 -2.40 0.66
C ILE A 138 -11.59 -3.40 0.49
N ALA A 139 -11.87 -4.70 0.41
CA ALA A 139 -10.85 -5.72 0.17
C ALA A 139 -10.16 -5.55 -1.20
N SER A 140 -10.91 -5.13 -2.21
CA SER A 140 -10.40 -4.85 -3.56
C SER A 140 -9.67 -3.49 -3.68
N PHE A 141 -10.04 -2.51 -2.84
CA PHE A 141 -9.31 -1.24 -2.70
C PHE A 141 -7.92 -1.45 -2.08
N SER A 142 -7.81 -2.39 -1.15
CA SER A 142 -6.56 -2.75 -0.46
C SER A 142 -5.51 -3.36 -1.40
N SER A 143 -5.93 -4.22 -2.33
CA SER A 143 -5.02 -4.80 -3.34
C SER A 143 -4.55 -3.78 -4.38
N GLY A 144 -5.43 -2.84 -4.77
CA GLY A 144 -5.09 -1.75 -5.68
C GLY A 144 -4.28 -0.61 -5.05
N LEU A 145 -4.34 -0.42 -3.73
CA LEU A 145 -3.49 0.52 -3.00
C LEU A 145 -2.07 0.00 -2.81
N ASN A 146 -1.91 -1.31 -2.61
CA ASN A 146 -0.59 -1.95 -2.50
C ASN A 146 0.25 -1.83 -3.79
N THR A 147 -0.37 -1.55 -4.94
CA THR A 147 0.36 -1.33 -6.20
C THR A 147 0.87 0.11 -6.38
N PHE A 148 0.45 1.06 -5.53
CA PHE A 148 0.79 2.49 -5.66
C PHE A 148 1.57 3.06 -4.45
N ILE A 149 2.01 2.19 -3.54
CA ILE A 149 2.97 2.51 -2.47
C ILE A 149 4.27 1.77 -2.80
N LYS A 150 5.04 2.36 -3.71
CA LYS A 150 6.48 2.16 -3.88
C LYS A 150 7.09 3.52 -4.14
#